data_AF-A0A9E2BIW8-F1
#
_entry.id   AF-A0A9E2BIW8-F1
#
_cell.length_a   1.000
_cell.length_b   1.000
_cell.length_c   1.000
_cell.angle_alpha   90.00
_cell.angle_beta   90.00
_cell.angle_gamma   90.00
#
_symmetry.space_group_name_H-M   'P 1'
#
loop_
_entity.id
_entity.type
_entity.pdbx_description
1 polymer ?
#
loop_
_entity_poly.entity_id
_entity_poly.type
_entity_poly.pdbx_seq_one_letter_code
_entity_poly.pdbx_strand_id
1 'polypeptide(L)'
;MACKLLENKTEFFTLANKVRCANYIREDKIIFALVGCFALDWYCLKELERNNFLRRHKEQPGKRDYILQGGESSGINVHRLYWGSHNMDAGKYTFTSFGDHAGPRSSLPDILWQASSAVSEHIEGDPDLRETFANILSLYGENLLNDCGKLLEALATNGEIRSIKNRSALLNFLKKLEYISQKGRHYKVEVPVFFPRDEKIISKIDKQTAKTVCDFLDRNHLEIKNALSKIRPVLNNVPFEEVFVDVWHKIFGYCNMFLAEEGFMYDPPETPFHARYLPWITIKKRVNKM
;
A
#
# COMPACT_ATOMS: atom_id res chain seq x y z
N MET A 1 2.38 -21.43 0.58
CA MET A 1 3.13 -20.17 0.43
C MET A 1 3.52 -19.57 1.78
N ALA A 2 2.57 -19.20 2.65
CA ALA A 2 2.84 -18.57 3.94
C ALA A 2 3.82 -19.36 4.84
N CYS A 3 3.64 -20.67 4.99
CA CYS A 3 4.57 -21.52 5.76
C CYS A 3 6.02 -21.42 5.26
N LYS A 4 6.22 -21.32 3.94
CA LYS A 4 7.55 -21.18 3.35
C LYS A 4 8.19 -19.81 3.63
N LEU A 5 7.37 -18.75 3.72
CA LEU A 5 7.84 -17.44 4.17
C LEU A 5 8.22 -17.48 5.66
N LEU A 6 7.44 -18.18 6.49
CA LEU A 6 7.72 -18.38 7.92
C LEU A 6 9.00 -19.17 8.17
N GLU A 7 9.32 -20.18 7.35
CA GLU A 7 10.60 -20.89 7.44
C GLU A 7 11.81 -19.95 7.32
N ASN A 8 11.67 -18.85 6.56
CA ASN A 8 12.71 -17.84 6.38
C ASN A 8 12.55 -16.63 7.31
N LYS A 9 11.72 -16.74 8.36
CA LYS A 9 11.38 -15.64 9.30
C LYS A 9 12.61 -14.87 9.79
N THR A 10 13.61 -15.59 10.30
CA THR A 10 14.85 -14.99 10.83
C THR A 10 15.61 -14.17 9.80
N GLU A 11 15.66 -14.63 8.55
CA GLU A 11 16.36 -13.91 7.48
C GLU A 11 15.64 -12.62 7.11
N PHE A 12 14.31 -12.66 6.99
CA PHE A 12 13.50 -11.47 6.73
C PHE A 12 13.66 -10.42 7.84
N PHE A 13 13.63 -10.83 9.11
CA PHE A 13 13.90 -9.92 10.23
C PHE A 13 15.31 -9.36 10.20
N THR A 14 16.31 -10.18 9.87
CA THR A 14 17.71 -9.72 9.73
C THR A 14 17.86 -8.68 8.61
N LEU A 15 17.10 -8.81 7.52
CA LEU A 15 17.06 -7.82 6.45
C LEU A 15 16.29 -6.57 6.88
N ALA A 16 15.09 -6.72 7.44
CA ALA A 16 14.26 -5.61 7.90
C ALA A 16 14.98 -4.73 8.94
N ASN A 17 15.76 -5.32 9.84
CA ASN A 17 16.53 -4.57 10.83
C ASN A 17 17.69 -3.75 10.23
N LYS A 18 17.95 -3.86 8.91
CA LYS A 18 18.93 -3.01 8.19
C LYS A 18 18.31 -1.77 7.55
N VAL A 19 16.98 -1.67 7.47
CA VAL A 19 16.34 -0.43 6.98
C VAL A 19 16.38 0.65 8.04
N ARG A 20 16.43 1.92 7.64
CA ARG A 20 16.61 3.04 8.59
C ARG A 20 15.53 3.10 9.67
N CYS A 21 14.27 2.82 9.34
CA CYS A 21 13.17 2.93 10.27
C CYS A 21 13.20 1.90 11.41
N ALA A 22 14.00 0.82 11.30
CA ALA A 22 14.21 -0.15 12.37
C ALA A 22 14.78 0.48 13.66
N ASN A 23 15.40 1.66 13.57
CA ASN A 23 15.89 2.40 14.73
C ASN A 23 14.77 2.95 15.63
N TYR A 24 13.53 3.05 15.16
CA TYR A 24 12.43 3.67 15.91
C TYR A 24 11.06 3.02 15.69
N ILE A 25 10.93 2.09 14.74
CA ILE A 25 9.73 1.30 14.47
C ILE A 25 10.00 -0.16 14.79
N ARG A 26 8.99 -0.82 15.37
CA ARG A 26 9.03 -2.26 15.63
C ARG A 26 9.17 -3.05 14.33
N GLU A 27 9.96 -4.11 14.38
CA GLU A 27 10.30 -4.93 13.21
C GLU A 27 9.08 -5.58 12.55
N ASP A 28 8.06 -5.98 13.30
CA ASP A 28 6.83 -6.58 12.78
C ASP A 28 6.02 -5.63 11.88
N LYS A 29 5.99 -4.33 12.21
CA LYS A 29 5.41 -3.28 11.37
C LYS A 29 6.21 -3.09 10.07
N ILE A 30 7.52 -3.24 10.15
CA ILE A 30 8.40 -3.15 8.98
C ILE A 30 8.17 -4.34 8.07
N ILE A 31 8.09 -5.57 8.60
CA ILE A 31 7.76 -6.76 7.82
C ILE A 31 6.39 -6.63 7.16
N PHE A 32 5.39 -6.09 7.88
CA PHE A 32 4.06 -5.86 7.31
C PHE A 32 4.09 -5.00 6.05
N ALA A 33 4.88 -3.91 6.06
CA ALA A 33 5.06 -3.09 4.87
C ALA A 33 5.91 -3.79 3.78
N LEU A 34 7.05 -4.37 4.17
CA LEU A 34 8.03 -4.91 3.22
C LEU A 34 7.60 -6.22 2.56
N VAL A 35 7.13 -7.20 3.33
CA VAL A 35 6.65 -8.47 2.79
C VAL A 35 5.19 -8.34 2.36
N GLY A 36 4.34 -7.78 3.22
CA GLY A 36 2.90 -7.76 3.00
C GLY A 36 2.45 -6.89 1.83
N CYS A 37 3.11 -5.75 1.61
CA CYS A 37 2.75 -4.81 0.56
C CYS A 37 3.82 -4.70 -0.54
N PHE A 38 5.05 -4.25 -0.22
CA PHE A 38 6.06 -4.02 -1.26
C PHE A 38 6.33 -5.28 -2.08
N ALA A 39 6.47 -6.42 -1.40
CA ALA A 39 6.73 -7.68 -2.07
C ALA A 39 5.44 -8.32 -2.62
N LEU A 40 4.48 -8.71 -1.77
CA LEU A 40 3.32 -9.52 -2.19
C LEU A 40 2.33 -8.78 -3.09
N ASP A 41 2.09 -7.49 -2.82
CA ASP A 41 1.21 -6.65 -3.64
C ASP A 41 2.00 -6.09 -4.83
N TRP A 42 2.95 -5.17 -4.61
CA TRP A 42 3.50 -4.38 -5.73
C TRP A 42 4.52 -5.12 -6.60
N TYR A 43 5.48 -5.82 -6.00
CA TYR A 43 6.57 -6.47 -6.74
C TYR A 43 6.11 -7.78 -7.38
N CYS A 44 5.41 -8.63 -6.62
CA CYS A 44 4.93 -9.91 -7.13
C CYS A 44 3.95 -9.72 -8.27
N LEU A 45 3.05 -8.74 -8.24
CA LEU A 45 2.19 -8.43 -9.39
C LEU A 45 2.98 -8.25 -10.70
N LYS A 46 4.13 -7.58 -10.66
CA LYS A 46 5.01 -7.42 -11.83
C LYS A 46 5.71 -8.71 -12.22
N GLU A 47 6.20 -9.48 -11.25
CA GLU A 47 6.86 -10.76 -11.52
C GLU A 47 5.88 -11.80 -12.07
N LEU A 48 4.67 -11.86 -11.55
CA LEU A 48 3.64 -12.79 -12.01
C LEU A 48 3.20 -12.49 -13.43
N GLU A 49 3.11 -11.21 -13.81
CA GLU A 49 2.89 -10.81 -15.20
C GLU A 49 4.04 -11.24 -16.12
N ARG A 50 5.30 -11.03 -15.70
CA ARG A 50 6.48 -11.47 -16.46
C ARG A 50 6.53 -12.98 -16.70
N ASN A 51 5.98 -13.76 -15.77
CA ASN A 51 5.88 -15.21 -15.86
C ASN A 51 4.55 -15.70 -16.46
N ASN A 52 3.73 -14.80 -17.02
CA ASN A 52 2.45 -15.11 -17.66
C ASN A 52 1.40 -15.77 -16.74
N PHE A 53 1.51 -15.62 -15.42
CA PHE A 53 0.48 -16.07 -14.49
C PHE A 53 -0.74 -15.14 -14.47
N LEU A 54 -0.51 -13.86 -14.72
CA LEU A 54 -1.55 -12.86 -14.78
C LEU A 54 -1.27 -11.80 -15.85
N ARG A 55 -2.27 -10.99 -16.15
CA ARG A 55 -2.18 -9.80 -16.99
C ARG A 55 -2.63 -8.62 -16.16
N ARG A 56 -1.89 -7.51 -16.16
CA ARG A 56 -2.28 -6.25 -15.46
C ARG A 56 -2.69 -5.15 -16.42
N HIS A 57 -2.20 -5.24 -17.66
CA HIS A 57 -2.39 -4.25 -18.71
C HIS A 57 -3.19 -4.84 -19.87
N LYS A 58 -4.16 -4.09 -20.37
CA LYS A 58 -4.98 -4.44 -21.52
C LYS A 58 -5.47 -3.16 -22.17
N GLU A 59 -5.12 -2.99 -23.44
CA GLU A 59 -5.63 -1.87 -24.22
C GLU A 59 -7.15 -2.01 -24.44
N GLN A 60 -7.85 -0.91 -24.22
CA GLN A 60 -9.30 -0.78 -24.25
C GLN A 60 -9.68 0.38 -25.18
N PRO A 61 -10.95 0.43 -25.66
CA PRO A 61 -11.40 1.49 -26.56
C PRO A 61 -11.06 2.90 -26.05
N GLY A 62 -10.51 3.72 -26.95
CA GLY A 62 -10.05 5.07 -26.64
C GLY A 62 -8.61 5.16 -26.12
N LYS A 63 -7.74 4.18 -26.44
CA LYS A 63 -6.33 4.11 -25.98
C LYS A 63 -6.21 4.11 -24.44
N ARG A 64 -7.15 3.44 -23.78
CA ARG A 64 -7.17 3.29 -22.32
C ARG A 64 -6.52 1.96 -21.95
N ASP A 65 -5.94 1.88 -20.76
CA ASP A 65 -5.28 0.67 -20.26
C ASP A 65 -5.90 0.25 -18.92
N TYR A 66 -6.73 -0.81 -18.96
CA TYR A 66 -7.35 -1.36 -17.76
C TYR A 66 -7.92 -2.77 -18.00
N ILE A 67 -8.05 -3.51 -16.90
CA ILE A 67 -8.77 -4.79 -16.84
C ILE A 67 -10.09 -4.56 -16.12
N LEU A 68 -11.17 -5.02 -16.73
CA LEU A 68 -12.50 -4.97 -16.11
C LEU A 68 -12.61 -6.11 -15.11
N GLN A 69 -12.92 -5.74 -13.87
CA GLN A 69 -13.23 -6.68 -12.81
C GLN A 69 -14.67 -6.42 -12.34
N GLY A 70 -15.47 -7.48 -12.29
CA GLY A 70 -16.82 -7.46 -11.76
C GLY A 70 -16.92 -8.46 -10.62
N GLY A 71 -17.39 -8.00 -9.47
CA GLY A 71 -17.63 -8.83 -8.30
C GLY A 71 -19.12 -8.86 -7.96
N GLU A 72 -19.64 -10.03 -7.62
CA GLU A 72 -20.92 -10.14 -6.92
C GLU A 72 -20.67 -9.85 -5.44
N SER A 73 -21.64 -9.21 -4.76
CA SER A 73 -21.60 -9.07 -3.31
C SER A 73 -21.52 -10.46 -2.69
N SER A 74 -20.38 -10.80 -2.14
CA SER A 74 -20.16 -12.06 -1.43
C SER A 74 -20.13 -11.75 0.06
N GLY A 75 -20.75 -12.58 0.89
CA GLY A 75 -20.67 -12.49 2.35
C GLY A 75 -19.28 -12.86 2.89
N ILE A 76 -18.23 -12.72 2.09
CA ILE A 76 -16.85 -12.96 2.50
C ILE A 76 -16.51 -11.92 3.56
N ASN A 77 -16.12 -12.39 4.73
CA ASN A 77 -15.59 -11.54 5.77
C ASN A 77 -14.21 -11.01 5.32
N VAL A 78 -14.15 -9.72 4.98
CA VAL A 78 -12.91 -9.05 4.57
C VAL A 78 -12.10 -8.51 5.76
N HIS A 79 -12.57 -8.69 7.00
CA HIS A 79 -11.80 -8.32 8.18
C HIS A 79 -10.50 -9.12 8.22
N ARG A 80 -9.38 -8.42 8.46
CA ARG A 80 -8.01 -8.95 8.49
C ARG A 80 -7.51 -9.49 7.16
N LEU A 81 -8.27 -9.37 6.07
CA LEU A 81 -7.81 -9.69 4.73
C LEU A 81 -6.95 -8.53 4.19
N TYR A 82 -5.66 -8.54 4.51
CA TYR A 82 -4.73 -7.44 4.22
C TYR A 82 -4.25 -7.44 2.78
N TRP A 83 -4.93 -6.67 1.94
CA TRP A 83 -4.70 -6.63 0.49
C TRP A 83 -4.85 -5.27 -0.17
N GLY A 84 -5.32 -4.27 0.57
CA GLY A 84 -5.67 -2.98 0.01
C GLY A 84 -4.54 -2.00 0.19
N SER A 85 -3.94 -1.51 -0.89
CA SER A 85 -2.91 -0.47 -0.88
C SER A 85 -3.46 0.83 -1.47
N HIS A 86 -3.55 1.87 -0.65
CA HIS A 86 -3.84 3.23 -1.12
C HIS A 86 -2.58 4.06 -1.06
N ASN A 87 -2.24 4.77 -2.14
CA ASN A 87 -1.04 5.59 -2.17
C ASN A 87 -1.23 6.90 -2.95
N MET A 88 -0.49 7.92 -2.54
CA MET A 88 -0.42 9.21 -3.23
C MET A 88 1.02 9.68 -3.30
N ASP A 89 1.42 10.13 -4.49
CA ASP A 89 2.70 10.77 -4.74
C ASP A 89 2.60 12.28 -4.54
N ALA A 90 3.63 12.87 -3.94
CA ALA A 90 3.80 14.31 -3.82
C ALA A 90 5.30 14.66 -3.83
N GLY A 91 5.75 15.29 -4.92
CA GLY A 91 7.17 15.57 -5.14
C GLY A 91 8.04 14.30 -5.00
N LYS A 92 8.89 14.25 -3.96
CA LYS A 92 9.77 13.09 -3.68
C LYS A 92 9.17 12.09 -2.66
N TYR A 93 7.94 12.31 -2.19
CA TYR A 93 7.32 11.48 -1.18
C TYR A 93 6.20 10.65 -1.79
N THR A 94 6.09 9.41 -1.34
CA THR A 94 4.91 8.57 -1.56
C THR A 94 4.33 8.25 -0.19
N PHE A 95 3.08 8.61 0.03
CA PHE A 95 2.33 8.22 1.21
C PHE A 95 1.55 6.96 0.88
N THR A 96 1.55 5.99 1.79
CA THR A 96 0.84 4.72 1.58
C THR A 96 0.10 4.33 2.84
N SER A 97 -1.09 3.75 2.68
CA SER A 97 -1.74 2.92 3.68
C SER A 97 -2.01 1.52 3.13
N PHE A 98 -1.69 0.50 3.91
CA PHE A 98 -1.97 -0.88 3.56
C PHE A 98 -2.71 -1.58 4.68
N GLY A 99 -3.68 -2.42 4.32
CA GLY A 99 -4.58 -3.02 5.29
C GLY A 99 -5.74 -3.77 4.66
N ASP A 100 -6.81 -3.95 5.44
CA ASP A 100 -8.06 -4.57 5.00
C ASP A 100 -9.09 -3.54 4.49
N HIS A 101 -10.16 -4.03 3.86
CA HIS A 101 -11.24 -3.20 3.34
C HIS A 101 -12.54 -3.36 4.16
N ALA A 102 -12.42 -3.69 5.45
CA ALA A 102 -13.57 -3.91 6.33
C ALA A 102 -14.27 -2.61 6.77
N GLY A 103 -13.69 -1.44 6.47
CA GLY A 103 -14.25 -0.15 6.83
C GLY A 103 -13.48 1.02 6.21
N PRO A 104 -13.79 2.27 6.62
CA PRO A 104 -13.07 3.44 6.14
C PRO A 104 -11.63 3.44 6.68
N ARG A 105 -10.72 4.05 5.92
CA ARG A 105 -9.36 4.35 6.38
C ARG A 105 -9.18 5.86 6.45
N SER A 106 -8.27 6.31 7.30
CA SER A 106 -8.04 7.74 7.55
C SER A 106 -6.55 8.11 7.47
N SER A 107 -5.77 7.39 6.67
CA SER A 107 -4.42 7.85 6.36
C SER A 107 -4.45 9.07 5.42
N LEU A 108 -3.30 9.69 5.19
CA LEU A 108 -3.21 10.88 4.34
C LEU A 108 -3.77 10.66 2.91
N PRO A 109 -3.43 9.57 2.18
CA PRO A 109 -4.07 9.24 0.92
C PRO A 109 -5.60 9.16 1.01
N ASP A 110 -6.11 8.48 2.04
CA ASP A 110 -7.54 8.21 2.19
C ASP A 110 -8.35 9.50 2.39
N ILE A 111 -7.88 10.38 3.28
CA ILE A 111 -8.58 11.64 3.59
C ILE A 111 -8.59 12.57 2.39
N LEU A 112 -7.49 12.63 1.62
CA LEU A 112 -7.39 13.50 0.46
C LEU A 112 -8.28 13.01 -0.69
N TRP A 113 -8.34 11.69 -0.91
CA TRP A 113 -9.27 11.12 -1.88
C TRP A 113 -10.72 11.39 -1.50
N GLN A 114 -11.09 11.16 -0.23
CA GLN A 114 -12.44 11.45 0.27
C GLN A 114 -12.80 12.93 0.13
N ALA A 115 -11.88 13.84 0.47
CA ALA A 115 -12.08 15.27 0.32
C ALA A 115 -12.27 15.67 -1.16
N SER A 116 -11.46 15.11 -2.06
CA SER A 116 -11.60 15.38 -3.49
C SER A 116 -12.94 14.89 -4.03
N SER A 117 -13.33 13.64 -3.72
CA SER A 117 -14.61 13.07 -4.16
C SER A 117 -15.79 13.85 -3.61
N ALA A 118 -15.81 14.12 -2.29
CA ALA A 118 -16.89 14.86 -1.65
C ALA A 118 -17.10 16.22 -2.30
N VAL A 119 -16.02 16.96 -2.58
CA VAL A 119 -16.14 18.29 -3.14
C VAL A 119 -16.55 18.27 -4.62
N SER A 120 -16.02 17.34 -5.42
CA SER A 120 -16.41 17.19 -6.83
C SER A 120 -17.87 16.80 -7.01
N GLU A 121 -18.42 15.96 -6.12
CA GLU A 121 -19.82 15.53 -6.16
C GLU A 121 -20.81 16.67 -5.85
N HIS A 122 -20.40 17.71 -5.11
CA HIS A 122 -21.25 18.85 -4.75
C HIS A 122 -21.38 19.92 -5.82
N ILE A 123 -20.51 19.93 -6.85
CA ILE A 123 -20.63 20.88 -7.96
C ILE A 123 -21.73 20.36 -8.90
N GLU A 124 -22.78 21.11 -9.16
CA GLU A 124 -23.85 20.71 -10.09
C GLU A 124 -23.62 21.22 -11.52
N GLY A 125 -24.16 20.50 -12.51
CA GLY A 125 -24.43 21.04 -13.86
C GLY A 125 -23.29 21.05 -14.90
N ASP A 126 -22.03 21.19 -14.49
CA ASP A 126 -20.90 21.32 -15.44
C ASP A 126 -19.76 20.31 -15.16
N PRO A 127 -19.60 19.26 -15.99
CA PRO A 127 -18.51 18.30 -15.89
C PRO A 127 -17.10 18.91 -16.02
N ASP A 128 -16.93 19.94 -16.84
CA ASP A 128 -15.62 20.57 -17.08
C ASP A 128 -15.21 21.42 -15.87
N LEU A 129 -16.17 22.10 -15.25
CA LEU A 129 -15.96 22.80 -13.98
C LEU A 129 -15.61 21.84 -12.85
N ARG A 130 -16.30 20.70 -12.76
CA ARG A 130 -16.01 19.63 -11.77
C ARG A 130 -14.57 19.14 -11.90
N GLU A 131 -14.14 18.84 -13.13
CA GLU A 131 -12.78 18.38 -13.41
C GLU A 131 -11.74 19.45 -13.09
N THR A 132 -11.97 20.69 -13.53
CA THR A 132 -11.08 21.82 -13.27
C THR A 132 -10.91 22.06 -11.77
N PHE A 133 -12.00 22.01 -11.00
CA PHE A 133 -11.94 22.21 -9.55
C PHE A 133 -11.27 21.04 -8.83
N ALA A 134 -11.53 19.79 -9.25
CA ALA A 134 -10.83 18.62 -8.74
C ALA A 134 -9.31 18.74 -8.93
N ASN A 135 -8.87 19.22 -10.10
CA ASN A 135 -7.46 19.48 -10.39
C ASN A 135 -6.86 20.54 -9.46
N ILE A 136 -7.58 21.63 -9.17
CA ILE A 136 -7.15 22.66 -8.22
C ILE A 136 -6.99 22.06 -6.81
N LEU A 137 -7.97 21.28 -6.33
CA LEU A 137 -7.89 20.63 -5.02
C LEU A 137 -6.73 19.64 -4.92
N SER A 138 -6.47 18.89 -6.01
CA SER A 138 -5.32 17.99 -6.10
C SER A 138 -3.99 18.72 -5.90
N LEU A 139 -3.83 19.93 -6.45
CA LEU A 139 -2.63 20.76 -6.23
C LEU A 139 -2.46 21.16 -4.75
N TYR A 140 -3.55 21.51 -4.06
CA TYR A 140 -3.49 21.80 -2.62
C TYR A 140 -3.18 20.54 -1.80
N GLY A 141 -3.76 19.39 -2.18
CA GLY A 141 -3.44 18.09 -1.61
C GLY A 141 -1.96 17.74 -1.75
N GLU A 142 -1.39 17.92 -2.94
CA GLU A 142 0.04 17.68 -3.20
C GLU A 142 0.94 18.58 -2.34
N ASN A 143 0.59 19.86 -2.19
CA ASN A 143 1.33 20.78 -1.33
C ASN A 143 1.28 20.36 0.15
N LEU A 144 0.09 19.96 0.64
CA LEU A 144 -0.08 19.45 2.01
C LEU A 144 0.77 18.20 2.25
N LEU A 145 0.74 17.24 1.31
CA LEU A 145 1.55 16.03 1.39
C LEU A 145 3.05 16.34 1.37
N ASN A 146 3.49 17.26 0.51
CA ASN A 146 4.89 17.69 0.48
C ASN A 146 5.35 18.29 1.82
N ASP A 147 4.54 19.13 2.45
CA ASP A 147 4.88 19.73 3.74
C ASP A 147 4.83 18.71 4.89
N CYS A 148 3.85 17.79 4.89
CA CYS A 148 3.82 16.65 5.80
C CYS A 148 5.06 15.75 5.62
N GLY A 149 5.47 15.50 4.37
CA GLY A 149 6.61 14.66 4.03
C GLY A 149 7.92 15.26 4.53
N LYS A 150 8.11 16.58 4.37
CA LYS A 150 9.27 17.32 4.94
C LYS A 150 9.31 17.22 6.46
N LEU A 151 8.17 17.37 7.14
CA LEU A 151 8.09 17.23 8.61
C LEU A 151 8.49 15.83 9.06
N LEU A 152 7.90 14.80 8.46
CA LEU A 152 8.17 13.40 8.81
C LEU A 152 9.62 13.00 8.51
N GLU A 153 10.17 13.43 7.38
CA GLU A 153 11.58 13.22 7.05
C GLU A 153 12.51 13.89 8.08
N ALA A 154 12.26 15.16 8.41
CA ALA A 154 13.06 15.87 9.41
C ALA A 154 12.99 15.19 10.79
N LEU A 155 11.80 14.81 11.24
CA LEU A 155 11.62 14.11 12.51
C LEU A 155 12.28 12.72 12.52
N ALA A 156 12.16 11.94 11.43
CA ALA A 156 12.79 10.62 11.32
C ALA A 156 14.33 10.66 11.24
N THR A 157 14.90 11.82 10.93
CA THR A 157 16.34 12.02 10.81
C THR A 157 16.96 12.84 11.93
N ASN A 158 16.16 13.29 12.92
CA ASN A 158 16.53 14.33 13.88
C ASN A 158 17.09 15.61 13.20
N GLY A 159 16.62 15.90 11.98
CA GLY A 159 17.02 17.06 11.20
C GLY A 159 16.26 18.33 11.59
N GLU A 160 16.79 19.48 11.17
CA GLU A 160 16.12 20.76 11.34
C GLU A 160 14.86 20.85 10.47
N ILE A 161 13.75 21.26 11.08
CA ILE A 161 12.52 21.62 10.35
C ILE A 161 12.66 23.08 9.90
N ARG A 162 13.19 23.30 8.69
CA ARG A 162 13.32 24.65 8.12
C ARG A 162 12.02 25.12 7.46
N SER A 163 11.55 26.30 7.88
CA SER A 163 10.47 27.13 7.30
C SER A 163 9.28 26.40 6.65
N ILE A 164 8.52 25.63 7.44
CA ILE A 164 7.21 25.11 7.01
C ILE A 164 6.12 26.05 7.53
N LYS A 165 5.34 26.64 6.61
CA LYS A 165 4.17 27.45 6.97
C LYS A 165 3.17 26.60 7.75
N ASN A 166 2.49 27.17 8.74
CA ASN A 166 1.49 26.45 9.55
C ASN A 166 2.00 25.18 10.25
N ARG A 167 3.29 25.11 10.58
CA ARG A 167 3.93 23.95 11.23
C ARG A 167 3.14 23.40 12.42
N SER A 168 2.60 24.25 13.29
CA SER A 168 1.82 23.82 14.45
C SER A 168 0.54 23.07 14.06
N ALA A 169 -0.19 23.57 13.05
CA ALA A 169 -1.38 22.93 12.54
C ALA A 169 -1.05 21.57 11.89
N LEU A 170 0.03 21.50 11.10
CA LEU A 170 0.47 20.25 10.47
C LEU A 170 0.93 19.20 11.49
N LEU A 171 1.67 19.61 12.53
CA LEU A 171 2.05 18.70 13.61
C LEU A 171 0.82 18.18 14.36
N ASN A 172 -0.16 19.05 14.64
CA ASN A 172 -1.41 18.63 15.25
C ASN A 172 -2.19 17.66 14.34
N PHE A 173 -2.22 17.93 13.03
CA PHE A 173 -2.86 17.08 12.05
C PHE A 173 -2.20 15.70 11.98
N LEU A 174 -0.88 15.63 11.79
CA LEU A 174 -0.12 14.37 11.78
C LEU A 174 -0.27 13.59 13.09
N LYS A 175 -0.39 14.28 14.24
CA LYS A 175 -0.66 13.65 15.53
C LYS A 175 -2.05 13.03 15.58
N LYS A 176 -3.06 13.72 15.05
CA LYS A 176 -4.44 13.20 14.96
C LYS A 176 -4.55 12.01 14.02
N LEU A 177 -3.70 11.95 12.99
CA LEU A 177 -3.59 10.81 12.08
C LEU A 177 -2.65 9.71 12.59
N GLU A 178 -2.09 9.86 13.80
CA GLU A 178 -1.17 8.90 14.42
C GLU A 178 0.14 8.66 13.64
N TYR A 179 0.52 9.57 12.73
CA TYR A 179 1.82 9.53 12.07
C TYR A 179 2.96 9.88 13.03
N ILE A 180 2.65 10.71 14.04
CA ILE A 180 3.58 11.12 15.09
C ILE A 180 2.92 11.08 16.46
N SER A 181 3.73 10.88 17.50
CA SER A 181 3.36 11.10 18.88
C SER A 181 4.14 12.29 19.46
N GLN A 182 3.66 12.83 20.59
CA GLN A 182 4.31 13.94 21.28
C GLN A 182 4.45 13.62 22.77
N LYS A 183 5.67 13.71 23.30
CA LYS A 183 5.95 13.62 24.74
C LYS A 183 6.65 14.89 25.20
N GLY A 184 5.92 15.75 25.91
CA GLY A 184 6.38 17.09 26.27
C GLY A 184 6.67 17.93 25.01
N ARG A 185 7.92 18.37 24.85
CA ARG A 185 8.36 19.18 23.69
C ARG A 185 8.88 18.36 22.52
N HIS A 186 9.00 17.05 22.66
CA HIS A 186 9.58 16.17 21.64
C HIS A 186 8.49 15.45 20.85
N TYR A 187 8.67 15.41 19.53
CA TYR A 187 7.84 14.62 18.62
C TYR A 187 8.59 13.37 18.20
N LYS A 188 7.88 12.25 18.10
CA LYS A 188 8.40 10.97 17.62
C LYS A 188 7.58 10.50 16.43
N VAL A 189 8.23 9.99 15.40
CA VAL A 189 7.55 9.37 14.26
C VAL A 189 7.08 7.97 14.65
N GLU A 190 5.82 7.65 14.37
CA GLU A 190 5.20 6.36 14.73
C GLU A 190 4.95 5.46 13.50
N VAL A 191 5.25 5.95 12.31
CA VAL A 191 5.12 5.24 11.03
C VAL A 191 6.49 4.96 10.39
N PRO A 192 6.62 3.88 9.60
CA PRO A 192 7.83 3.67 8.81
C PRO A 192 8.11 4.83 7.85
N VAL A 193 9.38 5.27 7.81
CA VAL A 193 9.92 6.16 6.77
C VAL A 193 11.03 5.42 6.03
N PHE A 194 10.76 5.02 4.78
CA PHE A 194 11.72 4.33 3.93
C PHE A 194 12.50 5.35 3.08
N PHE A 195 13.83 5.30 3.19
CA PHE A 195 14.73 6.22 2.50
C PHE A 195 15.30 5.58 1.23
N PRO A 196 15.84 6.37 0.28
CA PRO A 196 16.47 5.84 -0.92
C PRO A 196 17.58 4.81 -0.68
N ARG A 197 18.25 4.86 0.47
CA ARG A 197 19.30 3.91 0.84
C ARG A 197 18.76 2.52 1.23
N ASP A 198 17.49 2.45 1.62
CA ASP A 198 16.81 1.21 2.01
C ASP A 198 16.42 0.37 0.77
N GLU A 199 16.43 0.97 -0.43
CA GLU A 199 16.08 0.35 -1.72
C GLU A 199 16.77 -1.00 -1.96
N LYS A 200 18.06 -1.11 -1.61
CA LYS A 200 18.81 -2.36 -1.78
C LYS A 200 18.31 -3.47 -0.85
N ILE A 201 17.85 -3.14 0.35
CA ILE A 201 17.30 -4.11 1.30
C ILE A 201 15.89 -4.51 0.87
N ILE A 202 15.06 -3.53 0.51
CA ILE A 202 13.70 -3.74 -0.02
C ILE A 202 13.76 -4.70 -1.22
N SER A 203 14.61 -4.42 -2.21
CA SER A 203 14.73 -5.27 -3.41
C SER A 203 15.19 -6.70 -3.10
N LYS A 204 15.96 -6.93 -2.02
CA LYS A 204 16.31 -8.29 -1.60
C LYS A 204 15.12 -9.04 -1.03
N ILE A 205 14.34 -8.38 -0.17
CA ILE A 205 13.11 -8.94 0.41
C ILE A 205 12.10 -9.24 -0.70
N ASP A 206 11.92 -8.30 -1.63
CA ASP A 206 11.06 -8.45 -2.80
C ASP A 206 11.41 -9.71 -3.59
N LYS A 207 12.69 -9.87 -3.97
CA LYS A 207 13.17 -11.02 -4.74
C LYS A 207 13.02 -12.35 -3.98
N GLN A 208 13.31 -12.36 -2.69
CA GLN A 208 13.17 -13.56 -1.85
C GLN A 208 11.71 -13.99 -1.71
N THR A 209 10.81 -13.02 -1.52
CA THR A 209 9.37 -13.27 -1.47
C THR A 209 8.86 -13.73 -2.83
N ALA A 210 9.20 -13.03 -3.91
CA ALA A 210 8.79 -13.37 -5.26
C ALA A 210 9.23 -14.77 -5.68
N LYS A 211 10.45 -15.19 -5.33
CA LYS A 211 10.90 -16.57 -5.55
C LYS A 211 9.95 -17.57 -4.88
N THR A 212 9.58 -17.33 -3.62
CA THR A 212 8.65 -18.19 -2.88
C THR A 212 7.26 -18.22 -3.51
N VAL A 213 6.79 -17.08 -4.02
CA VAL A 213 5.51 -16.95 -4.71
C VAL A 213 5.52 -17.70 -6.05
N CYS A 214 6.53 -17.48 -6.90
CA CYS A 214 6.65 -18.16 -8.19
C CYS A 214 6.77 -19.67 -8.01
N ASP A 215 7.64 -20.14 -7.09
CA ASP A 215 7.77 -21.57 -6.77
C ASP A 215 6.43 -22.18 -6.28
N PHE A 216 5.58 -21.38 -5.62
CA PHE A 216 4.24 -21.82 -5.23
C PHE A 216 3.31 -21.92 -6.45
N LEU A 217 3.26 -20.90 -7.30
CA LEU A 217 2.37 -20.90 -8.45
C LEU A 217 2.79 -21.91 -9.53
N ASP A 218 4.09 -22.10 -9.78
CA ASP A 218 4.57 -23.15 -10.71
C ASP A 218 4.00 -24.54 -10.37
N ARG A 219 3.81 -24.82 -9.08
CA ARG A 219 3.27 -26.11 -8.60
C ARG A 219 1.75 -26.15 -8.51
N ASN A 220 1.09 -25.02 -8.27
CA ASN A 220 -0.32 -24.99 -7.88
C ASN A 220 -1.23 -24.28 -8.90
N HIS A 221 -0.68 -23.59 -9.91
CA HIS A 221 -1.45 -22.75 -10.82
C HIS A 221 -2.52 -23.53 -11.59
N LEU A 222 -2.20 -24.73 -12.08
CA LEU A 222 -3.17 -25.57 -12.77
C LEU A 222 -4.31 -26.03 -11.86
N GLU A 223 -3.99 -26.38 -10.61
CA GLU A 223 -5.00 -26.75 -9.61
C GLU A 223 -5.92 -25.57 -9.28
N ILE A 224 -5.36 -24.38 -9.06
CA ILE A 224 -6.13 -23.16 -8.81
C ILE A 224 -7.05 -22.86 -10.01
N LYS A 225 -6.52 -22.94 -11.24
CA LYS A 225 -7.30 -22.74 -12.47
C LYS A 225 -8.45 -23.73 -12.58
N ASN A 226 -8.22 -25.01 -12.26
CA ASN A 226 -9.25 -26.05 -12.28
C ASN A 226 -10.31 -25.84 -11.20
N ALA A 227 -9.90 -25.48 -9.98
CA ALA A 227 -10.81 -25.19 -8.88
C ALA A 227 -11.73 -24.00 -9.18
N LEU A 228 -11.22 -23.02 -9.93
CA LEU A 228 -11.95 -21.83 -10.35
C LEU A 228 -12.64 -21.97 -11.72
N SER A 229 -12.65 -23.16 -12.33
CA SER A 229 -13.18 -23.37 -13.69
C SER A 229 -14.66 -23.01 -13.87
N LYS A 230 -15.42 -22.92 -12.77
CA LYS A 230 -16.86 -22.67 -12.76
C LYS A 230 -17.26 -21.24 -12.38
N ILE A 231 -16.32 -20.32 -12.18
CA ILE A 231 -16.66 -18.91 -11.89
C ILE A 231 -17.15 -18.20 -13.15
N ARG A 232 -18.04 -17.21 -12.99
CA ARG A 232 -18.66 -16.51 -14.13
C ARG A 232 -17.64 -15.97 -15.15
N PRO A 233 -16.54 -15.30 -14.79
CA PRO A 233 -15.56 -14.84 -15.78
C PRO A 233 -15.01 -15.97 -16.66
N VAL A 234 -14.69 -17.12 -16.07
CA VAL A 234 -14.15 -18.28 -16.80
C VAL A 234 -15.21 -18.90 -17.71
N LEU A 235 -16.45 -19.04 -17.23
CA LEU A 235 -17.57 -19.52 -18.05
C LEU A 235 -17.89 -18.60 -19.24
N ASN A 236 -17.58 -17.30 -19.12
CA ASN A 236 -17.72 -16.31 -20.19
C ASN A 236 -16.45 -16.15 -21.05
N ASN A 237 -15.52 -17.10 -20.98
CA ASN A 237 -14.27 -17.11 -21.76
C ASN A 237 -13.36 -15.89 -21.54
N VAL A 238 -13.44 -15.24 -20.37
CA VAL A 238 -12.43 -14.25 -19.99
C VAL A 238 -11.10 -14.98 -19.78
N PRO A 239 -9.97 -14.49 -20.37
CA PRO A 239 -8.65 -15.09 -20.15
C PRO A 239 -8.35 -15.23 -18.66
N PHE A 240 -7.90 -16.41 -18.24
CA PHE A 240 -7.69 -16.68 -16.82
C PHE A 240 -6.64 -15.77 -16.21
N GLU A 241 -5.66 -15.33 -16.99
CA GLU A 241 -4.62 -14.38 -16.61
C GLU A 241 -5.20 -13.02 -16.20
N GLU A 242 -6.31 -12.59 -16.81
CA GLU A 242 -7.04 -11.36 -16.42
C GLU A 242 -7.80 -11.58 -15.11
N VAL A 243 -8.39 -12.76 -14.93
CA VAL A 243 -9.11 -13.14 -13.71
C VAL A 243 -8.15 -13.33 -12.53
N PHE A 244 -6.94 -13.82 -12.81
CA PHE A 244 -5.98 -14.21 -11.79
C PHE A 244 -5.44 -13.02 -10.98
N VAL A 245 -5.58 -11.78 -11.48
CA VAL A 245 -5.25 -10.58 -10.69
C VAL A 245 -6.09 -10.50 -9.41
N ASP A 246 -7.41 -10.68 -9.52
CA ASP A 246 -8.31 -10.65 -8.35
C ASP A 246 -8.11 -11.89 -7.45
N VAL A 247 -7.85 -13.05 -8.07
CA VAL A 247 -7.50 -14.28 -7.35
C VAL A 247 -6.22 -14.10 -6.55
N TRP A 248 -5.20 -13.45 -7.13
CA TRP A 248 -3.94 -13.16 -6.45
C TRP A 248 -4.17 -12.29 -5.23
N HIS A 249 -4.97 -11.22 -5.33
CA HIS A 249 -5.34 -10.39 -4.18
C HIS A 249 -5.90 -11.24 -3.04
N LYS A 250 -6.85 -12.14 -3.33
CA LYS A 250 -7.40 -13.07 -2.33
C LYS A 250 -6.29 -13.95 -1.72
N ILE A 251 -5.47 -14.58 -2.54
CA ILE A 251 -4.40 -15.49 -2.09
C ILE A 251 -3.41 -14.77 -1.18
N PHE A 252 -2.90 -13.60 -1.58
CA PHE A 252 -1.92 -12.89 -0.77
C PHE A 252 -2.56 -12.19 0.43
N GLY A 253 -3.83 -11.77 0.34
CA GLY A 253 -4.60 -11.28 1.48
C GLY A 253 -4.71 -12.33 2.58
N TYR A 254 -5.08 -13.58 2.23
CA TYR A 254 -5.12 -14.69 3.20
C TYR A 254 -3.72 -15.06 3.70
N CYS A 255 -2.70 -15.01 2.84
CA CYS A 255 -1.32 -15.17 3.28
C CYS A 255 -0.95 -14.10 4.32
N ASN A 256 -1.33 -12.85 4.10
CA ASN A 256 -1.02 -11.78 5.03
C ASN A 256 -1.75 -11.95 6.36
N MET A 257 -3.02 -12.34 6.33
CA MET A 257 -3.78 -12.68 7.53
C MET A 257 -3.07 -13.77 8.35
N PHE A 258 -2.72 -14.88 7.72
CA PHE A 258 -2.04 -16.01 8.38
C PHE A 258 -0.66 -15.61 8.95
N LEU A 259 0.13 -14.87 8.18
CA LEU A 259 1.43 -14.39 8.63
C LEU A 259 1.32 -13.43 9.84
N ALA A 260 0.26 -12.62 9.90
CA ALA A 260 0.00 -11.78 11.07
C ALA A 260 -0.44 -12.61 12.29
N GLU A 261 -1.30 -13.62 12.10
CA GLU A 261 -1.72 -14.57 13.15
C GLU A 261 -0.55 -15.30 13.79
N GLU A 262 0.42 -15.73 12.98
CA GLU A 262 1.64 -16.41 13.43
C GLU A 262 2.69 -15.46 14.03
N GLY A 263 2.35 -14.18 14.22
CA GLY A 263 3.24 -13.16 14.78
C GLY A 263 4.50 -12.94 13.94
N PHE A 264 4.44 -13.18 12.62
CA PHE A 264 5.52 -12.84 11.70
C PHE A 264 5.49 -11.36 11.32
N MET A 265 4.32 -10.76 11.28
CA MET A 265 4.18 -9.34 11.01
C MET A 265 3.06 -8.72 11.82
N TYR A 266 3.01 -7.39 11.78
CA TYR A 266 2.05 -6.61 12.53
C TYR A 266 0.61 -6.97 12.16
N ASP A 267 -0.24 -7.13 13.18
CA ASP A 267 -1.69 -7.27 13.05
C ASP A 267 -2.33 -5.93 13.47
N PRO A 268 -2.68 -5.04 12.52
CA PRO A 268 -3.23 -3.74 12.89
C PRO A 268 -4.52 -3.89 13.71
N PRO A 269 -4.67 -3.12 14.81
CA PRO A 269 -5.85 -3.21 15.64
C PRO A 269 -7.06 -2.68 14.88
N GLU A 270 -8.22 -3.26 15.17
CA GLU A 270 -9.50 -2.70 14.79
C GLU A 270 -9.88 -1.58 15.74
N THR A 271 -10.48 -0.53 15.20
CA THR A 271 -11.03 0.55 16.00
C THR A 271 -12.49 0.77 15.60
N PRO A 272 -13.30 1.39 16.48
CA PRO A 272 -14.68 1.74 16.14
C PRO A 272 -14.82 2.71 14.96
N PHE A 273 -13.72 3.35 14.54
CA PHE A 273 -13.75 4.47 13.60
C PHE A 273 -13.09 4.15 12.26
N HIS A 274 -12.21 3.15 12.19
CA HIS A 274 -11.50 2.83 10.97
C HIS A 274 -11.12 1.35 10.86
N ALA A 275 -10.91 0.92 9.62
CA ALA A 275 -10.41 -0.38 9.24
C ALA A 275 -8.99 -0.65 9.77
N ARG A 276 -8.51 -1.88 9.59
CA ARG A 276 -7.18 -2.28 10.04
C ARG A 276 -6.16 -1.89 8.99
N TYR A 277 -5.27 -0.95 9.29
CA TYR A 277 -4.20 -0.55 8.37
C TYR A 277 -2.94 -0.05 9.08
N LEU A 278 -1.83 -0.02 8.34
CA LEU A 278 -0.59 0.65 8.70
C LEU A 278 -0.24 1.68 7.61
N PRO A 279 -0.06 2.96 7.97
CA PRO A 279 0.49 3.95 7.06
C PRO A 279 2.02 3.99 7.11
N TRP A 280 2.64 4.41 6.01
CA TRP A 280 4.07 4.74 5.93
C TRP A 280 4.34 5.79 4.86
N ILE A 281 5.60 6.23 4.80
CA ILE A 281 6.09 7.08 3.72
C ILE A 281 7.35 6.48 3.08
N THR A 282 7.44 6.64 1.76
CA THR A 282 8.64 6.31 0.98
C THR A 282 9.21 7.59 0.40
N ILE A 283 10.52 7.80 0.56
CA ILE A 283 11.23 8.95 0.01
C ILE A 283 12.00 8.47 -1.23
N LYS A 284 11.66 9.04 -2.38
CA LYS A 284 12.31 8.80 -3.68
C LYS A 284 13.57 9.66 -3.80
N LYS A 285 14.55 9.20 -4.59
CA LYS A 285 15.67 10.06 -4.99
C LYS A 285 15.09 11.24 -5.77
N ARG A 286 15.58 12.46 -5.53
CA ARG A 286 15.25 13.59 -6.41
C ARG A 286 15.73 13.23 -7.81
N VAL A 287 14.79 13.04 -8.73
CA VAL A 287 15.12 13.06 -10.15
C VAL A 287 15.34 14.53 -10.46
N ASN A 288 16.59 14.93 -10.67
CA ASN A 288 16.85 16.22 -11.30
C ASN A 288 16.20 16.11 -12.69
N LYS A 289 15.07 16.78 -12.90
CA LYS A 289 14.58 17.04 -14.26
C LYS A 289 15.67 17.89 -14.91
N MET A 290 16.40 17.28 -15.85
CA MET A 290 17.20 18.03 -16.83
C MET A 290 16.26 18.73 -17.79
#